data_AF-A0A944HG50-F1
#
_entry.id   AF-A0A944HG50-F1
#
_cell.length_a   1.000
_cell.length_b   1.000
_cell.length_c   1.000
_cell.angle_alpha   90.00
_cell.angle_beta   90.00
_cell.angle_gamma   90.00
#
_symmetry.space_group_name_H-M   'P 1'
#
loop_
_entity.id
_entity.type
_entity.pdbx_description
1 polymer ?
#
loop_
_entity_poly.entity_id
_entity_poly.type
_entity_poly.pdbx_seq_one_letter_code
_entity_poly.pdbx_strand_id
1 'polypeptide(L)'
;WQQARHSGAELLWRCRDNRQFPVLKALDDGSFLSAIYPSDKARRAGQGAIEVRVIEYELPKLDAEPLRYRLMTSLLDDKVAPALELAALYHQRWQVEAVFDELKTHLQQRRRVLRSKTPELVRQEFYGWVLAHYAVRWLIHQAATEHRLRHDSLSFTAHVQLLRRTQPQSGAFPPNAA
;
A
#
# COMPACT_ATOMS: atom_id res chain seq x y z
N TRP A 1 -15.14 7.01 -2.92
CA TRP A 1 -15.76 6.29 -1.79
C TRP A 1 -16.90 5.40 -2.27
N GLN A 2 -18.04 5.98 -2.68
CA GLN A 2 -19.21 5.20 -3.16
C GLN A 2 -18.88 4.25 -4.31
N GLN A 3 -18.10 4.69 -5.31
CA GLN A 3 -17.66 3.81 -6.40
C GLN A 3 -16.92 2.56 -5.90
N ALA A 4 -16.08 2.69 -4.88
CA ALA A 4 -15.36 1.57 -4.29
C ALA A 4 -16.27 0.72 -3.38
N ARG A 5 -17.21 1.33 -2.65
CA ARG A 5 -18.25 0.58 -1.91
C ARG A 5 -19.14 -0.25 -2.84
N HIS A 6 -19.43 0.27 -4.03
CA HIS A 6 -20.31 -0.41 -5.00
C HIS A 6 -19.70 -1.71 -5.54
N SER A 7 -18.38 -1.91 -5.44
CA SER A 7 -17.76 -3.19 -5.77
C SER A 7 -17.92 -4.25 -4.66
N GLY A 8 -18.64 -3.95 -3.58
CA GLY A 8 -18.77 -4.82 -2.41
C GLY A 8 -17.61 -4.71 -1.41
N ALA A 9 -16.64 -3.82 -1.63
CA ALA A 9 -15.50 -3.67 -0.75
C ALA A 9 -15.82 -2.85 0.50
N GLU A 10 -15.30 -3.28 1.65
CA GLU A 10 -15.14 -2.43 2.82
C GLU A 10 -13.86 -1.59 2.69
N LEU A 11 -13.90 -0.36 3.20
CA LEU A 11 -12.86 0.64 2.95
C LEU A 11 -12.17 1.04 4.25
N LEU A 12 -10.85 1.24 4.19
CA LEU A 12 -10.04 1.81 5.27
C LEU A 12 -8.97 2.73 4.66
N TRP A 13 -9.22 4.04 4.69
CA TRP A 13 -8.39 5.04 4.02
C TRP A 13 -7.77 6.02 5.01
N ARG A 14 -6.49 6.33 4.84
CA ARG A 14 -5.87 7.46 5.54
C ARG A 14 -6.35 8.77 4.95
N CYS A 15 -6.74 9.66 5.84
CA CYS A 15 -7.09 11.02 5.51
C CYS A 15 -5.96 11.96 5.94
N ARG A 16 -5.89 13.13 5.32
CA ARG A 16 -5.01 14.21 5.77
C ARG A 16 -5.53 14.76 7.10
N ASP A 17 -4.60 15.13 7.97
CA ASP A 17 -4.89 15.56 9.33
C ASP A 17 -5.66 16.88 9.37
N ASN A 18 -5.55 17.70 8.31
CA ASN A 18 -6.28 18.96 8.16
C ASN A 18 -7.75 18.78 7.71
N ARG A 19 -8.17 17.57 7.36
CA ARG A 19 -9.56 17.31 6.99
C ARG A 19 -10.41 17.27 8.24
N GLN A 20 -11.38 18.17 8.33
CA GLN A 20 -12.32 18.23 9.45
C GLN A 20 -13.45 17.21 9.27
N PHE A 21 -13.76 16.52 10.34
CA PHE A 21 -14.84 15.54 10.44
C PHE A 21 -15.75 15.95 11.60
N PRO A 22 -17.04 16.22 11.36
CA PRO A 22 -17.97 16.45 12.46
C PRO A 22 -18.13 15.17 13.28
N VAL A 23 -18.02 15.27 14.60
CA VAL A 23 -18.30 14.14 15.50
C VAL A 23 -19.82 14.02 15.62
N LEU A 24 -20.40 13.00 14.98
CA LEU A 24 -21.84 12.73 15.07
C LEU A 24 -22.15 11.83 16.28
N LYS A 25 -21.29 10.84 16.53
CA LYS A 25 -21.40 9.94 17.69
C LYS A 25 -20.02 9.39 18.06
N ALA A 26 -19.62 9.53 19.33
CA ALA A 26 -18.44 8.84 19.86
C ALA A 26 -18.73 7.36 20.12
N LEU A 27 -17.74 6.50 19.92
CA LEU A 27 -17.80 5.06 20.16
C LEU A 27 -16.85 4.67 21.30
N ASP A 28 -17.07 3.50 21.92
CA ASP A 28 -16.38 3.12 23.15
C ASP A 28 -14.87 2.89 22.97
N ASP A 29 -14.44 2.55 21.76
CA ASP A 29 -13.03 2.30 21.44
C ASP A 29 -12.24 3.56 21.05
N GLY A 30 -12.82 4.75 21.30
CA GLY A 30 -12.20 6.05 21.06
C GLY A 30 -12.34 6.57 19.64
N SER A 31 -12.91 5.78 18.73
CA SER A 31 -13.30 6.24 17.39
C SER A 31 -14.65 6.96 17.40
N PHE A 32 -15.06 7.54 16.26
CA PHE A 32 -16.34 8.22 16.16
C PHE A 32 -16.99 8.11 14.78
N LEU A 33 -18.32 8.09 14.74
CA LEU A 33 -19.10 8.23 13.52
C LEU A 33 -19.10 9.69 13.05
N SER A 34 -18.99 9.86 11.75
CA SER A 34 -18.93 11.14 11.04
C SER A 34 -19.63 11.04 9.68
N ALA A 35 -19.68 12.15 8.96
CA ALA A 35 -20.19 12.20 7.61
C ALA A 35 -19.24 12.93 6.67
N ILE A 36 -19.09 12.40 5.46
CA ILE A 36 -18.43 13.07 4.34
C ILE A 36 -19.45 13.44 3.27
N TYR A 37 -19.09 14.45 2.47
CA TYR A 37 -19.93 14.97 1.42
C TYR A 37 -19.16 14.98 0.09
N PRO A 38 -19.84 14.80 -1.06
CA PRO A 38 -19.21 14.83 -2.38
C PRO A 38 -18.58 16.20 -2.72
N SER A 39 -19.12 17.28 -2.15
CA SER A 39 -18.64 18.65 -2.36
C SER A 39 -19.02 19.56 -1.18
N ASP A 40 -18.37 20.72 -1.08
CA ASP A 40 -18.74 21.75 -0.10
C ASP A 40 -20.15 22.31 -0.30
N LYS A 41 -20.61 22.41 -1.55
CA LYS A 41 -22.00 22.81 -1.84
C LYS A 41 -22.99 21.80 -1.25
N ALA A 42 -22.74 20.50 -1.46
CA ALA A 42 -23.55 19.41 -0.91
C ALA A 42 -23.50 19.41 0.63
N ARG A 43 -22.33 19.66 1.22
CA ARG A 43 -22.17 19.82 2.67
C ARG A 43 -23.02 20.95 3.23
N ARG A 44 -22.98 22.15 2.62
CA ARG A 44 -23.78 23.31 3.07
C ARG A 44 -25.28 23.08 2.92
N ALA A 45 -25.69 22.32 1.91
CA ALA A 45 -27.08 21.94 1.69
C ALA A 45 -27.53 20.72 2.53
N GLY A 46 -26.61 20.05 3.25
CA GLY A 46 -26.91 18.81 3.98
C GLY A 46 -27.28 17.62 3.09
N GLN A 47 -26.92 17.65 1.81
CA GLN A 47 -27.35 16.65 0.83
C GLN A 47 -26.24 15.65 0.51
N GLY A 48 -26.61 14.37 0.36
CA GLY A 48 -25.69 13.32 -0.04
C GLY A 48 -24.62 13.00 1.01
N ALA A 49 -24.95 13.14 2.30
CA ALA A 49 -24.07 12.71 3.38
C ALA A 49 -23.78 11.22 3.26
N ILE A 50 -22.51 10.86 3.39
CA ILE A 50 -22.04 9.48 3.44
C ILE A 50 -21.50 9.27 4.85
N GLU A 51 -22.15 8.38 5.58
CA GLU A 51 -21.69 8.00 6.91
C GLU A 51 -20.37 7.22 6.83
N VAL A 52 -19.46 7.59 7.72
CA VAL A 52 -18.14 6.98 7.86
C VAL A 52 -17.79 6.92 9.33
N ARG A 53 -16.87 6.05 9.68
CA ARG A 53 -16.24 6.04 10.99
C ARG A 53 -14.81 6.56 10.88
N VAL A 54 -14.41 7.39 11.83
CA VAL A 54 -13.09 8.01 11.90
C VAL A 54 -12.34 7.44 13.09
N ILE A 55 -11.10 7.02 12.84
CA ILE A 55 -10.18 6.48 13.85
C ILE A 55 -8.95 7.37 13.88
N GLU A 56 -8.63 7.88 15.05
CA GLU A 56 -7.44 8.71 15.28
C GLU A 56 -6.50 7.99 16.24
N TYR A 57 -5.23 7.90 15.88
CA TYR A 57 -4.21 7.29 16.73
C TYR A 57 -2.84 7.92 16.45
N GLU A 58 -1.94 7.76 17.41
CA GLU A 58 -0.58 8.26 17.32
C GLU A 58 0.38 7.06 17.25
N LEU A 59 1.39 7.16 16.38
CA LEU A 59 2.50 6.22 16.39
C LEU A 59 3.73 6.89 17.00
N PRO A 60 4.36 6.27 18.01
CA PRO A 60 5.58 6.80 18.59
C PRO A 60 6.68 6.81 17.53
N LYS A 61 7.40 7.93 17.44
CA LYS A 61 8.67 8.04 16.74
C LYS A 61 9.79 8.15 17.77
N LEU A 62 10.87 7.39 17.56
CA LEU A 62 12.11 7.66 18.25
C LEU A 62 12.60 9.04 17.78
N ASP A 63 12.81 9.97 18.71
CA ASP A 63 13.42 11.28 18.50
C ASP A 63 12.61 12.35 17.73
N ALA A 64 11.27 12.20 17.65
CA ALA A 64 10.40 13.24 17.08
C ALA A 64 8.99 13.22 17.67
N GLU A 65 8.25 14.31 17.45
CA GLU A 65 6.82 14.37 17.77
C GLU A 65 6.06 13.17 17.15
N PRO A 66 5.16 12.53 17.92
CA PRO A 66 4.42 11.37 17.45
C PRO A 66 3.60 11.75 16.22
N LEU A 67 3.67 10.88 15.20
CA LEU A 67 2.94 11.14 13.97
C LEU A 67 1.47 10.75 14.20
N ARG A 68 0.59 11.74 14.10
CA ARG A 68 -0.86 11.54 14.14
C ARG A 68 -1.32 10.88 12.84
N TYR A 69 -2.13 9.85 12.97
CA TYR A 69 -2.80 9.16 11.88
C TYR A 69 -4.30 9.30 12.04
N ARG A 70 -4.97 9.66 10.95
CA ARG A 70 -6.43 9.67 10.85
C ARG A 70 -6.87 8.72 9.75
N LEU A 71 -7.62 7.69 10.12
CA LEU A 71 -8.24 6.75 9.21
C LEU A 71 -9.74 7.01 9.12
N MET A 72 -10.30 6.70 7.96
CA MET A 72 -11.72 6.75 7.67
C MET A 72 -12.13 5.39 7.10
N THR A 73 -13.19 4.80 7.67
CA THR A 73 -13.65 3.47 7.29
C THR A 73 -15.16 3.42 7.06
N SER A 74 -15.60 2.46 6.23
CA SER A 74 -17.01 2.09 6.07
C SER A 74 -17.48 1.05 7.08
N LEU A 75 -16.57 0.49 7.89
CA LEU A 75 -16.88 -0.41 9.00
C LEU A 75 -17.34 0.42 10.22
N LEU A 76 -18.64 0.57 10.38
CA LEU A 76 -19.23 1.51 11.36
C LEU A 76 -19.33 0.95 12.79
N ASP A 77 -19.35 -0.37 12.93
CA ASP A 77 -19.51 -1.05 14.22
C ASP A 77 -18.14 -1.29 14.89
N ASP A 78 -17.96 -0.73 16.10
CA ASP A 78 -16.73 -0.85 16.89
C ASP A 78 -16.53 -2.23 17.53
N LYS A 79 -17.60 -3.00 17.70
CA LYS A 79 -17.52 -4.36 18.23
C LYS A 79 -17.13 -5.35 17.14
N VAL A 80 -17.56 -5.12 15.90
CA VAL A 80 -17.19 -5.96 14.74
C VAL A 80 -15.80 -5.62 14.21
N ALA A 81 -15.43 -4.35 14.20
CA ALA A 81 -14.13 -3.89 13.69
C ALA A 81 -13.47 -2.91 14.67
N PRO A 82 -12.72 -3.40 15.67
CA PRO A 82 -12.07 -2.54 16.66
C PRO A 82 -11.06 -1.58 16.04
N ALA A 83 -11.04 -0.34 16.53
CA ALA A 83 -10.19 0.73 16.01
C ALA A 83 -8.70 0.38 16.01
N LEU A 84 -8.23 -0.26 17.08
CA LEU A 84 -6.82 -0.65 17.22
C LEU A 84 -6.42 -1.73 16.20
N GLU A 85 -7.32 -2.68 15.91
CA GLU A 85 -7.08 -3.72 14.91
C GLU A 85 -7.00 -3.11 13.51
N LEU A 86 -7.93 -2.21 13.17
CA LEU A 86 -7.90 -1.47 11.91
C LEU A 86 -6.63 -0.61 11.78
N ALA A 87 -6.20 0.05 12.86
CA ALA A 87 -4.94 0.81 12.88
C ALA A 87 -3.72 -0.09 12.62
N ALA A 88 -3.67 -1.26 13.26
CA ALA A 88 -2.61 -2.25 13.05
C ALA A 88 -2.60 -2.80 11.62
N LEU A 89 -3.76 -3.16 11.06
CA LEU A 89 -3.90 -3.62 9.67
C LEU A 89 -3.48 -2.54 8.67
N TYR A 90 -3.87 -1.29 8.93
CA TYR A 90 -3.45 -0.17 8.09
C TYR A 90 -1.93 0.01 8.12
N HIS A 91 -1.29 -0.18 9.28
CA HIS A 91 0.16 -0.15 9.39
C HIS A 91 0.83 -1.35 8.70
N GLN A 92 0.24 -2.54 8.73
CA GLN A 92 0.75 -3.68 7.94
C GLN A 92 0.69 -3.39 6.44
N ARG A 93 -0.35 -2.69 5.95
CA ARG A 93 -0.45 -2.23 4.56
C ARG A 93 0.70 -1.30 4.16
N TRP A 94 1.37 -0.62 5.09
CA TRP A 94 2.56 0.17 4.80
C TRP A 94 3.69 -0.68 4.17
N GLN A 95 3.68 -2.01 4.36
CA GLN A 95 4.53 -2.94 3.60
C GLN A 95 4.33 -2.83 2.07
N VAL A 96 3.15 -2.43 1.59
CA VAL A 96 2.91 -2.18 0.16
C VAL A 96 3.67 -0.95 -0.33
N GLU A 97 3.85 0.07 0.51
CA GLU A 97 4.70 1.21 0.16
C GLU A 97 6.17 0.79 0.05
N ALA A 98 6.62 -0.11 0.94
CA ALA A 98 7.93 -0.76 0.80
C ALA A 98 8.02 -1.55 -0.51
N VAL A 99 6.99 -2.27 -0.95
CA VAL A 99 6.95 -2.95 -2.26
C VAL A 99 7.06 -1.95 -3.43
N PHE A 100 6.37 -0.81 -3.34
CA PHE A 100 6.53 0.24 -4.35
C PHE A 100 7.92 0.85 -4.37
N ASP A 101 8.56 1.02 -3.21
CA ASP A 101 9.95 1.49 -3.11
C ASP A 101 10.95 0.42 -3.60
N GLU A 102 10.69 -0.85 -3.32
CA GLU A 102 11.46 -1.97 -3.89
C GLU A 102 11.43 -1.94 -5.42
N LEU A 103 10.24 -1.78 -6.01
CA LEU A 103 10.07 -1.65 -7.45
C LEU A 103 10.84 -0.42 -7.97
N LYS A 104 10.56 0.76 -7.41
CA LYS A 104 11.03 2.06 -7.92
C LYS A 104 12.52 2.31 -7.70
N THR A 105 13.07 1.84 -6.58
CA THR A 105 14.36 2.28 -6.04
C THR A 105 15.35 1.11 -5.87
N HIS A 106 14.91 -0.02 -5.32
CA HIS A 106 15.86 -1.09 -4.94
C HIS A 106 16.11 -2.13 -6.03
N LEU A 107 15.08 -2.47 -6.82
CA LEU A 107 15.23 -3.40 -7.93
C LEU A 107 16.18 -2.83 -8.99
N GLN A 108 16.20 -1.50 -9.14
CA GLN A 108 17.16 -0.79 -9.97
C GLN A 108 17.65 0.47 -9.27
N GLN A 109 18.95 0.49 -8.96
CA GLN A 109 19.68 1.56 -8.28
C GLN A 109 19.67 2.92 -9.04
N ARG A 110 18.98 3.03 -10.19
CA ARG A 110 18.79 4.24 -11.00
C ARG A 110 17.43 4.24 -11.70
N ARG A 111 16.85 5.43 -11.85
CA ARG A 111 15.55 5.72 -12.49
C ARG A 111 15.57 5.23 -13.95
N ARG A 112 14.90 4.11 -14.25
CA ARG A 112 14.79 3.62 -15.64
C ARG A 112 13.81 4.50 -16.41
N VAL A 113 14.26 5.06 -17.53
CA VAL A 113 13.36 5.56 -18.58
C VAL A 113 12.99 4.36 -19.43
N LEU A 114 11.70 4.08 -19.59
CA LEU A 114 11.23 3.02 -20.49
C LEU A 114 11.73 3.36 -21.90
N ARG A 115 12.46 2.43 -22.52
CA ARG A 115 13.20 2.69 -23.78
C ARG A 115 12.35 2.44 -25.03
N SER A 116 11.25 1.72 -24.85
CA SER A 116 10.32 1.34 -25.91
C SER A 116 9.63 2.58 -26.49
N LYS A 117 9.45 2.61 -27.82
CA LYS A 117 8.89 3.78 -28.54
C LYS A 117 7.42 3.63 -28.95
N THR A 118 6.81 2.46 -28.68
CA THR A 118 5.38 2.21 -28.96
C THR A 118 4.64 1.86 -27.65
N PRO A 119 3.35 2.22 -27.52
CA PRO A 119 2.56 1.94 -26.31
C PRO A 119 2.53 0.45 -25.93
N GLU A 120 2.49 -0.44 -26.91
CA GLU A 120 2.44 -1.90 -26.72
C GLU A 120 3.74 -2.40 -26.08
N LEU A 121 4.90 -2.00 -26.62
CA LEU A 121 6.21 -2.39 -26.11
C LEU A 121 6.52 -1.73 -24.75
N VAL A 122 6.01 -0.51 -24.51
CA VAL A 122 6.07 0.13 -23.20
C VAL A 122 5.33 -0.68 -22.14
N ARG A 123 4.13 -1.20 -22.45
CA ARG A 123 3.39 -2.10 -21.54
C ARG A 123 4.16 -3.40 -21.29
N GLN A 124 4.73 -4.00 -22.34
CA GLN A 124 5.55 -5.21 -22.21
C GLN A 124 6.77 -4.96 -21.30
N GLU A 125 7.48 -3.84 -21.48
CA GLU A 125 8.63 -3.47 -20.67
C GLU A 125 8.24 -3.26 -19.19
N PHE A 126 7.09 -2.66 -18.94
CA PHE A 126 6.51 -2.53 -17.59
C PHE A 126 6.21 -3.89 -16.97
N TYR A 127 5.55 -4.81 -17.69
CA TYR A 127 5.29 -6.16 -17.19
C TYR A 127 6.56 -6.94 -16.91
N GLY A 128 7.58 -6.82 -17.76
CA GLY A 128 8.89 -7.44 -17.50
C GLY A 128 9.54 -6.92 -16.22
N TRP A 129 9.38 -5.64 -15.91
CA TRP A 129 9.85 -5.05 -14.66
C TRP A 129 9.08 -5.57 -13.43
N VAL A 130 7.75 -5.67 -13.51
CA VAL A 130 6.92 -6.25 -12.44
C VAL A 130 7.26 -7.73 -12.22
N LEU A 131 7.46 -8.51 -13.30
CA LEU A 131 7.86 -9.91 -13.20
C LEU A 131 9.24 -10.09 -12.56
N ALA A 132 10.19 -9.22 -12.86
CA ALA A 132 11.51 -9.25 -12.22
C ALA A 132 11.43 -9.00 -10.70
N HIS A 133 10.59 -8.05 -10.27
CA HIS A 133 10.31 -7.85 -8.84
C HIS A 133 9.68 -9.09 -8.20
N TYR A 134 8.65 -9.64 -8.86
CA TYR A 134 7.96 -10.84 -8.40
C TYR A 134 8.91 -12.02 -8.24
N ALA A 135 9.80 -12.26 -9.20
CA ALA A 135 10.78 -13.35 -9.13
C ALA A 135 11.69 -13.24 -7.89
N VAL A 136 12.14 -12.04 -7.56
CA VAL A 136 12.96 -11.80 -6.35
C VAL A 136 12.13 -12.02 -5.09
N ARG A 137 10.89 -11.52 -5.02
CA ARG A 137 10.00 -11.74 -3.86
C ARG A 137 9.64 -13.21 -3.69
N TRP A 138 9.45 -13.94 -4.79
CA TRP A 138 9.19 -15.37 -4.78
C TRP A 138 10.39 -16.14 -4.20
N LEU A 139 11.61 -15.80 -4.62
CA LEU A 139 12.84 -16.38 -4.05
C LEU A 139 12.95 -16.13 -2.54
N ILE A 140 12.72 -14.89 -2.10
CA ILE A 140 12.69 -14.53 -0.67
C ILE A 140 11.62 -15.35 0.05
N HIS A 141 10.44 -15.51 -0.56
CA HIS A 141 9.35 -16.26 0.05
C HIS A 141 9.68 -17.74 0.21
N GLN A 142 10.30 -18.36 -0.80
CA GLN A 142 10.79 -19.73 -0.72
C GLN A 142 11.82 -19.89 0.41
N ALA A 143 12.84 -19.02 0.46
CA ALA A 143 13.87 -19.07 1.50
C ALA A 143 13.30 -18.85 2.91
N ALA A 144 12.37 -17.90 3.07
CA ALA A 144 11.70 -17.66 4.35
C ALA A 144 10.90 -18.87 4.81
N THR A 145 10.18 -19.50 3.90
CA THR A 145 9.33 -20.66 4.18
C THR A 145 10.17 -21.87 4.55
N GLU A 146 11.21 -22.15 3.78
CA GLU A 146 12.11 -23.29 4.00
C GLU A 146 12.86 -23.19 5.34
N HIS A 147 13.36 -22.00 5.66
CA HIS A 147 14.15 -21.77 6.89
C HIS A 147 13.33 -21.24 8.07
N ARG A 148 12.00 -21.15 7.95
CA ARG A 148 11.08 -20.61 8.98
C ARG A 148 11.48 -19.22 9.48
N LEU A 149 11.97 -18.38 8.58
CA LEU A 149 12.35 -17.00 8.87
C LEU A 149 11.16 -16.07 8.68
N ARG A 150 11.17 -14.95 9.39
CA ARG A 150 10.15 -13.91 9.17
C ARG A 150 10.45 -13.17 7.88
N HIS A 151 9.43 -12.88 7.07
CA HIS A 151 9.61 -12.17 5.79
C HIS A 151 10.25 -10.79 5.95
N ASP A 152 9.95 -10.09 7.06
CA ASP A 152 10.49 -8.77 7.38
C ASP A 152 11.98 -8.79 7.77
N SER A 153 12.55 -9.96 8.09
CA SER A 153 13.97 -10.13 8.39
C SER A 153 14.87 -10.30 7.16
N LEU A 154 14.29 -10.52 5.97
CA LEU A 154 15.04 -10.77 4.75
C LEU A 154 15.12 -9.51 3.88
N SER A 155 16.35 -9.06 3.58
CA SER A 155 16.58 -7.87 2.77
C SER A 155 16.32 -8.13 1.28
N PHE A 156 15.39 -7.38 0.68
CA PHE A 156 15.12 -7.43 -0.76
C PHE A 156 16.38 -7.14 -1.59
N THR A 157 17.10 -6.07 -1.26
CA THR A 157 18.33 -5.65 -1.97
C THR A 157 19.42 -6.72 -1.93
N ALA A 158 19.59 -7.41 -0.79
CA ALA A 158 20.55 -8.50 -0.67
C ALA A 158 20.21 -9.66 -1.63
N HIS A 159 18.93 -10.01 -1.75
CA HIS A 159 18.47 -11.06 -2.66
C HIS A 159 18.58 -10.64 -4.13
N VAL A 160 18.34 -9.37 -4.47
CA VAL A 160 18.63 -8.84 -5.83
C VAL A 160 20.12 -9.02 -6.17
N GLN A 161 21.02 -8.68 -5.24
CA GLN A 161 22.46 -8.83 -5.45
C GLN A 161 22.86 -10.30 -5.56
N LEU A 162 22.29 -11.18 -4.75
CA LEU A 162 22.50 -12.62 -4.84
C LEU A 162 22.07 -13.16 -6.21
N LEU A 163 20.87 -12.79 -6.68
CA LEU A 163 20.36 -13.21 -7.98
C LEU A 163 21.24 -12.71 -9.13
N ARG A 164 21.74 -11.48 -9.06
CA ARG A 164 22.69 -10.95 -10.05
C ARG A 164 24.04 -11.68 -10.04
N ARG A 165 24.52 -12.13 -8.88
CA ARG A 165 25.79 -12.86 -8.73
C ARG A 165 25.68 -14.32 -9.15
N THR A 166 24.50 -14.91 -9.01
CA THR A 166 24.23 -16.33 -9.28
C THR A 166 23.66 -16.58 -10.69
N GLN A 167 23.31 -15.52 -11.42
CA GLN A 167 22.94 -15.64 -12.82
C GLN A 167 24.09 -16.27 -13.60
N PRO A 168 23.86 -17.41 -14.29
CA PRO A 168 24.87 -17.95 -15.19
C PRO A 168 25.20 -16.89 -16.25
N GLN A 169 26.47 -16.80 -16.66
CA GLN A 169 26.91 -15.89 -17.73
C GLN A 169 26.23 -16.19 -19.08
N SER A 170 25.46 -17.28 -19.16
CA SER A 170 24.78 -17.81 -20.33
C SER A 170 23.34 -17.30 -20.40
N GLY A 171 23.12 -16.22 -21.14
CA GLY A 171 21.79 -15.70 -21.47
C GLY A 171 21.74 -14.84 -22.74
N ALA A 172 22.87 -14.64 -23.41
CA ALA A 172 22.89 -14.08 -24.75
C ALA A 172 22.45 -15.17 -25.72
N PHE A 173 21.14 -15.30 -25.94
CA PHE A 173 20.67 -15.89 -27.19
C PHE A 173 21.14 -14.94 -28.29
N PRO A 174 22.06 -15.34 -29.19
CA PRO A 174 22.35 -14.53 -30.36
C PRO A 174 21.02 -14.37 -31.12
N PRO A 175 20.66 -13.17 -31.57
CA PRO A 175 19.52 -13.02 -32.47
C PRO A 175 19.87 -13.81 -33.74
N ASN A 176 19.35 -15.02 -33.85
CA ASN A 176 19.42 -15.80 -35.06
C ASN A 176 18.55 -15.09 -36.11
N ALA A 177 19.21 -14.61 -37.16
CA ALA A 177 18.56 -14.12 -38.36
C ALA A 177 17.76 -15.26 -38.98
N ALA A 178 16.44 -15.10 -39.03
CA ALA A 178 15.56 -15.83 -39.93
C ALA A 178 15.50 -15.11 -41.27
#